data_AF-A0A068WM82-F1
#
_entry.id   AF-A0A068WM82-F1
#
_cell.length_a   1.000
_cell.length_b   1.000
_cell.length_c   1.000
_cell.angle_alpha   90.00
_cell.angle_beta   90.00
_cell.angle_gamma   90.00
#
_symmetry.space_group_name_H-M   'P 1'
#
loop_
_entity.id
_entity.type
_entity.pdbx_description
1 polymer ?
#
loop_
_entity_poly.entity_id
_entity_poly.type
_entity_poly.pdbx_seq_one_letter_code
_entity_poly.pdbx_strand_id
1 'polypeptide(L)'
;MTIPVVTTDRGRFHIAIGGCSFYTQYASIYLSRLKIAHCRLENQARRRWPELPIRSVPDVKVDEECIIIGTIFRSSAQKPSIMRQLTLLEQVGGRLELEEQERQHYLTRIASSDDEMFLEDEVQRITLVASPHTDALDRLPTGVVTCLRGFEPARSEGTFTVLELAFLEPQPMRPIAAANVDSPCPPLLNGSGRWVGFVSGLGFAASAEVANNGTSHGHALALRLLGDWLRKMPLCRLFVLGDCIRSTDPGGLETLGVVQHARFLSRRADADSVMAMGMFDAWLSELPLGGGGGGGGFSVELLPGVADCVSQLLPQQPFHPLLFPRTTSRFGRGEGALVSSTNPCYSEVHSRRILATSGQNVIDVHKYTIVGDTLDCMESLLHWGHIAPTCPDTLFAYPQMDTDTLLFSVDPKTGVSIDYPDIFVAGNQQAAQFRRASLELWNVSEGERKGALLIAVPRFDVSYTMVLLELETLRCVPLRFDLSRTE
;
A
#
# COMPACT_ATOMS: atom_id res chain seq x y z
N MET A 1 -2.02 21.48 29.59
CA MET A 1 -1.93 21.72 28.13
C MET A 1 -2.71 20.63 27.44
N THR A 2 -3.85 20.96 26.83
CA THR A 2 -4.67 20.04 26.05
C THR A 2 -3.98 19.79 24.71
N ILE A 3 -3.25 18.69 24.61
CA ILE A 3 -2.64 18.23 23.37
C ILE A 3 -3.79 17.90 22.40
N PRO A 4 -3.81 18.43 21.17
CA PRO A 4 -4.83 18.07 20.20
C PRO A 4 -4.72 16.55 19.95
N VAL A 5 -5.83 15.84 20.16
CA VAL A 5 -5.84 14.36 20.33
C VAL A 5 -5.58 13.62 19.01
N VAL A 6 -5.78 14.28 17.86
CA VAL A 6 -5.57 13.67 16.54
C VAL A 6 -5.17 14.70 15.49
N THR A 7 -4.07 14.48 14.77
CA THR A 7 -3.61 15.34 13.67
C THR A 7 -3.25 14.50 12.44
N THR A 8 -3.75 14.86 11.27
CA THR A 8 -3.38 14.22 9.99
C THR A 8 -2.39 15.13 9.26
N ASP A 9 -1.24 14.62 8.84
CA ASP A 9 -0.34 15.34 7.95
C ASP A 9 -0.89 15.29 6.53
N ARG A 10 -1.29 16.46 6.02
CA ARG A 10 -1.91 16.62 4.70
C ARG A 10 -0.92 17.11 3.64
N GLY A 11 0.31 17.47 4.01
CA GLY A 11 1.22 18.17 3.11
C GLY A 11 1.93 17.23 2.14
N ARG A 12 2.46 16.12 2.65
CA ARG A 12 3.45 15.30 1.92
C ARG A 12 2.93 14.70 0.61
N PHE A 13 1.73 14.13 0.64
CA PHE A 13 1.16 13.40 -0.50
C PHE A 13 0.17 14.23 -1.30
N HIS A 14 0.00 15.51 -0.95
CA HIS A 14 -0.89 16.38 -1.68
C HIS A 14 -0.20 16.89 -2.95
N ILE A 15 -0.83 16.63 -4.09
CA ILE A 15 -0.42 17.17 -5.38
C ILE A 15 -1.40 18.27 -5.73
N ALA A 16 -0.92 19.52 -5.70
CA ALA A 16 -1.73 20.66 -6.08
C ALA A 16 -2.18 20.56 -7.54
N ILE A 17 -3.37 21.09 -7.85
CA ILE A 17 -3.85 21.17 -9.24
C ILE A 17 -2.85 22.01 -10.06
N GLY A 18 -2.37 21.45 -11.17
CA GLY A 18 -1.32 22.05 -11.98
C GLY A 18 0.10 21.91 -11.42
N GLY A 19 0.29 21.22 -10.29
CA GLY A 19 1.60 20.95 -9.67
C GLY A 19 2.43 19.89 -10.38
N CYS A 20 1.82 19.10 -11.29
CA CYS A 20 2.52 18.15 -12.14
C CYS A 20 2.12 18.37 -13.61
N SER A 21 3.11 18.26 -14.51
CA SER A 21 2.90 18.32 -15.95
C SER A 21 2.74 16.90 -16.50
N PHE A 22 1.65 16.61 -17.20
CA PHE A 22 1.48 15.34 -17.89
C PHE A 22 2.21 15.26 -19.25
N TYR A 23 2.95 16.31 -19.61
CA TYR A 23 3.81 16.32 -20.80
C TYR A 23 5.21 15.76 -20.54
N THR A 24 5.57 15.48 -19.29
CA THR A 24 6.88 14.92 -18.92
C THR A 24 6.88 13.40 -18.94
N GLN A 25 8.05 12.81 -19.18
CA GLN A 25 8.27 11.37 -19.12
C GLN A 25 8.63 10.90 -17.70
N TYR A 26 8.45 9.61 -17.44
CA TYR A 26 8.70 9.01 -16.12
C TYR A 26 10.18 8.74 -15.78
N ALA A 27 11.13 8.92 -16.71
CA ALA A 27 12.54 8.63 -16.46
C ALA A 27 13.13 9.44 -15.28
N SER A 28 12.66 10.69 -15.11
CA SER A 28 13.08 11.60 -14.06
C SER A 28 12.82 11.10 -12.65
N ILE A 29 11.72 10.35 -12.43
CA ILE A 29 11.39 9.83 -11.09
C ILE A 29 12.42 8.79 -10.63
N TYR A 30 12.89 7.92 -11.53
CA TYR A 30 13.90 6.90 -11.22
C TYR A 30 15.25 7.53 -10.93
N LEU A 31 15.65 8.53 -11.72
CA LEU A 31 16.88 9.29 -11.48
C LEU A 31 16.82 10.01 -10.12
N SER A 32 15.69 10.64 -9.80
CA SER A 32 15.49 11.31 -8.51
C SER A 32 15.55 10.32 -7.33
N ARG A 33 14.93 9.13 -7.46
CA ARG A 33 15.01 8.08 -6.43
C ARG A 33 16.44 7.64 -6.17
N LEU A 34 17.16 7.27 -7.22
CA LEU A 34 18.54 6.81 -7.13
C LEU A 34 19.41 7.90 -6.48
N LYS A 35 19.30 9.14 -6.94
CA LYS A 35 20.04 10.29 -6.41
C LYS A 35 19.77 10.54 -4.93
N ILE A 36 18.50 10.50 -4.50
CA ILE A 36 18.13 10.72 -3.09
C ILE A 36 18.66 9.58 -2.20
N ALA A 37 18.54 8.34 -2.68
CA ALA A 37 18.94 7.15 -1.93
C ALA A 37 20.47 6.94 -1.88
N HIS A 38 21.20 7.41 -2.89
CA HIS A 38 22.62 7.08 -3.11
C HIS A 38 23.49 7.32 -1.88
N CYS A 39 23.44 8.52 -1.30
CA CYS A 39 24.32 8.89 -0.18
C CYS A 39 24.12 7.95 1.04
N ARG A 40 22.88 7.53 1.31
CA ARG A 40 22.58 6.59 2.40
C ARG A 40 23.09 5.19 2.07
N LEU A 41 22.83 4.70 0.87
CA LEU A 41 23.26 3.37 0.43
C LEU A 41 24.79 3.25 0.37
N GLU A 42 25.48 4.28 -0.09
CA GLU A 42 26.94 4.36 -0.10
C GLU A 42 27.52 4.30 1.31
N ASN A 43 26.92 5.01 2.27
CA ASN A 43 27.32 4.95 3.68
C ASN A 43 27.05 3.57 4.29
N GLN A 44 25.94 2.92 3.94
CA GLN A 44 25.63 1.55 4.38
C GLN A 44 26.64 0.54 3.81
N ALA A 45 26.95 0.65 2.52
CA ALA A 45 27.93 -0.16 1.83
C ALA A 45 29.31 -0.07 2.52
N ARG A 46 29.80 1.15 2.75
CA ARG A 46 31.09 1.39 3.44
C ARG A 46 31.14 0.87 4.87
N ARG A 47 30.00 0.82 5.57
CA ARG A 47 29.92 0.28 6.93
C ARG A 47 29.91 -1.24 6.94
N ARG A 48 29.15 -1.85 6.05
CA ARG A 48 28.94 -3.30 6.00
C ARG A 48 30.10 -4.03 5.31
N TRP A 49 30.69 -3.41 4.29
CA TRP A 49 31.75 -3.97 3.47
C TRP A 49 32.87 -2.92 3.22
N PRO A 50 33.64 -2.56 4.27
CA PRO A 50 34.58 -1.43 4.22
C PRO A 50 35.75 -1.62 3.25
N GLU A 51 36.10 -2.87 2.92
CA GLU A 51 37.26 -3.20 2.08
C GLU A 51 36.92 -3.28 0.57
N LEU A 52 35.63 -3.29 0.22
CA LEU A 52 35.20 -3.46 -1.16
C LEU A 52 35.03 -2.11 -1.88
N PRO A 53 35.46 -2.00 -3.15
CA PRO A 53 35.24 -0.80 -3.94
C PRO A 53 33.76 -0.68 -4.36
N ILE A 54 33.23 0.53 -4.31
CA ILE A 54 31.95 0.87 -4.93
C ILE A 54 32.23 1.27 -6.38
N ARG A 55 31.59 0.59 -7.33
CA ARG A 55 31.75 0.78 -8.77
C ARG A 55 30.44 1.26 -9.38
N SER A 56 30.56 2.11 -10.40
CA SER A 56 29.51 2.28 -11.39
C SER A 56 29.42 0.99 -12.22
N VAL A 57 28.25 0.68 -12.78
CA VAL A 57 28.05 -0.56 -13.54
C VAL A 57 29.02 -0.70 -14.73
N PRO A 58 29.39 0.36 -15.48
CA PRO A 58 30.42 0.29 -16.53
C PRO A 58 31.85 0.04 -16.02
N ASP A 59 32.11 0.32 -14.75
CA ASP A 59 33.44 0.22 -14.13
C ASP A 59 33.65 -1.11 -13.39
N VAL A 60 32.67 -2.01 -13.44
CA VAL A 60 32.79 -3.37 -12.90
C VAL A 60 33.90 -4.10 -13.65
N LYS A 61 34.75 -4.81 -12.90
CA LYS A 61 35.82 -5.61 -13.47
C LYS A 61 35.54 -7.09 -13.24
N VAL A 62 35.90 -7.86 -14.25
CA VAL A 62 35.84 -9.31 -14.22
C VAL A 62 36.64 -9.87 -13.03
N ASP A 63 36.02 -10.78 -12.30
CA ASP A 63 36.50 -11.45 -11.09
C ASP A 63 36.95 -10.50 -9.95
N GLU A 64 36.56 -9.21 -9.98
CA GLU A 64 36.71 -8.26 -8.87
C GLU A 64 35.43 -8.23 -8.04
N GLU A 65 35.52 -8.62 -6.77
CA GLU A 65 34.43 -8.41 -5.83
C GLU A 65 34.26 -6.91 -5.55
N CYS A 66 33.06 -6.41 -5.78
CA CYS A 66 32.73 -4.99 -5.64
C CYS A 66 31.28 -4.79 -5.23
N ILE A 67 30.94 -3.52 -5.03
CA ILE A 67 29.60 -3.08 -4.70
C ILE A 67 29.06 -2.22 -5.83
N ILE A 68 27.82 -2.48 -6.24
CA ILE A 68 27.10 -1.66 -7.20
C ILE A 68 25.80 -1.13 -6.55
N ILE A 69 25.44 0.11 -6.87
CA ILE A 69 24.23 0.77 -6.38
C ILE A 69 23.37 1.15 -7.57
N GLY A 70 22.09 0.77 -7.54
CA GLY A 70 21.21 1.03 -8.65
C GLY A 70 19.76 0.69 -8.34
N THR A 71 18.93 0.77 -9.38
CA THR A 71 17.52 0.44 -9.33
C THR A 71 17.29 -0.94 -9.93
N ILE A 72 16.54 -1.78 -9.24
CA ILE A 72 16.15 -3.10 -9.74
C ILE A 72 15.13 -2.94 -10.86
N PHE A 73 15.35 -3.64 -11.96
CA PHE A 73 14.38 -3.81 -13.03
C PHE A 73 14.10 -5.30 -13.22
N ARG A 74 12.83 -5.68 -13.17
CA ARG A 74 12.36 -7.06 -13.35
C ARG A 74 11.61 -7.17 -14.66
N SER A 75 12.13 -7.97 -15.58
CA SER A 75 11.50 -8.26 -16.86
C SER A 75 10.76 -9.59 -16.76
N SER A 76 9.43 -9.54 -16.76
CA SER A 76 8.58 -10.73 -16.74
C SER A 76 7.76 -10.83 -18.02
N ALA A 77 7.70 -12.04 -18.59
CA ALA A 77 6.87 -12.32 -19.75
C ALA A 77 5.37 -12.23 -19.42
N GLN A 78 4.98 -12.49 -18.17
CA GLN A 78 3.58 -12.47 -17.72
C GLN A 78 3.08 -11.07 -17.34
N LYS A 79 3.99 -10.09 -17.20
CA LYS A 79 3.63 -8.70 -16.92
C LYS A 79 2.66 -8.16 -17.98
N PRO A 80 1.54 -7.54 -17.58
CA PRO A 80 0.59 -6.94 -18.50
C PRO A 80 1.27 -5.93 -19.43
N SER A 81 0.91 -5.97 -20.71
CA SER A 81 1.47 -5.10 -21.73
C SER A 81 0.35 -4.47 -22.54
N ILE A 82 0.25 -3.14 -22.51
CA ILE A 82 -0.73 -2.37 -23.28
C ILE A 82 -0.63 -2.71 -24.77
N MET A 83 0.59 -2.89 -25.29
CA MET A 83 0.81 -3.26 -26.70
C MET A 83 0.21 -4.63 -27.02
N ARG A 84 0.40 -5.63 -26.15
CA ARG A 84 -0.20 -6.96 -26.33
C ARG A 84 -1.72 -6.93 -26.18
N GLN A 85 -2.23 -6.18 -25.21
CA GLN A 85 -3.66 -5.99 -25.00
C GLN A 85 -4.33 -5.37 -26.23
N LEU A 86 -3.73 -4.32 -26.81
CA LEU A 86 -4.17 -3.70 -28.05
C LEU A 86 -4.24 -4.72 -29.21
N THR A 87 -3.17 -5.51 -29.39
CA THR A 87 -3.14 -6.56 -30.42
C THR A 87 -4.21 -7.62 -30.19
N LEU A 88 -4.48 -8.02 -28.94
CA LEU A 88 -5.55 -8.98 -28.62
C LEU A 88 -6.94 -8.41 -28.88
N LEU A 89 -7.18 -7.13 -28.58
CA LEU A 89 -8.48 -6.48 -28.82
C LEU A 89 -8.85 -6.40 -30.31
N GLU A 90 -7.86 -6.39 -31.20
CA GLU A 90 -8.10 -6.48 -32.65
C GLU A 90 -8.50 -7.89 -33.12
N GLN A 91 -8.26 -8.91 -32.30
CA GLN A 91 -8.56 -10.31 -32.60
C GLN A 91 -9.99 -10.69 -32.18
N VAL A 92 -10.63 -11.59 -32.95
CA VAL A 92 -11.95 -12.13 -32.62
C VAL A 92 -11.85 -12.94 -31.32
N GLY A 93 -12.57 -12.51 -30.29
CA GLY A 93 -12.57 -13.17 -28.98
C GLY A 93 -11.56 -12.63 -27.98
N GLY A 94 -10.63 -11.75 -28.38
CA GLY A 94 -9.57 -11.26 -27.49
C GLY A 94 -10.07 -10.49 -26.26
N ARG A 95 -11.27 -9.90 -26.31
CA ARG A 95 -11.91 -9.30 -25.12
C ARG A 95 -12.19 -10.33 -24.02
N LEU A 96 -12.70 -11.52 -24.38
CA LEU A 96 -13.00 -12.58 -23.42
C LEU A 96 -11.71 -13.15 -22.80
N GLU A 97 -10.64 -13.23 -23.60
CA GLU A 97 -9.33 -13.67 -23.13
C GLU A 97 -8.71 -12.68 -22.14
N LEU A 98 -8.85 -11.38 -22.40
CA LEU A 98 -8.39 -10.32 -21.48
C LEU A 98 -9.17 -10.34 -20.16
N GLU A 99 -10.49 -10.48 -20.21
CA GLU A 99 -11.33 -10.58 -19.00
C GLU A 99 -10.95 -11.81 -18.15
N GLU A 100 -10.59 -12.93 -18.77
CA GLU A 100 -10.12 -14.13 -18.06
C GLU A 100 -8.71 -13.94 -17.47
N GLN A 101 -7.78 -13.30 -18.20
CA GLN A 101 -6.44 -12.99 -17.70
C GLN A 101 -6.50 -12.05 -16.48
N GLU A 102 -7.29 -10.98 -16.56
CA GLU A 102 -7.48 -10.03 -15.44
C GLU A 102 -8.04 -10.73 -14.19
N ARG A 103 -8.99 -11.67 -14.39
CA ARG A 103 -9.58 -12.45 -13.29
C ARG A 103 -8.57 -13.36 -12.61
N GLN A 104 -7.62 -13.92 -13.36
CA GLN A 104 -6.56 -14.77 -12.82
C GLN A 104 -5.49 -13.94 -12.10
N HIS A 105 -5.16 -12.75 -12.61
CA HIS A 105 -4.04 -11.91 -12.13
C HIS A 105 -4.34 -11.05 -10.90
N TYR A 106 -5.61 -10.87 -10.50
CA TYR A 106 -5.96 -9.95 -9.40
C TYR A 106 -5.33 -10.34 -8.04
N LEU A 107 -5.10 -11.64 -7.78
CA LEU A 107 -4.57 -12.12 -6.48
C LEU A 107 -3.46 -13.17 -6.58
N THR A 108 -3.01 -13.52 -7.78
CA THR A 108 -1.95 -14.51 -7.99
C THR A 108 -0.61 -13.83 -8.22
N ARG A 109 0.48 -14.53 -7.89
CA ARG A 109 1.83 -14.07 -8.23
C ARG A 109 2.00 -14.17 -9.75
N ILE A 110 2.49 -13.08 -10.33
CA ILE A 110 2.86 -12.97 -11.74
C ILE A 110 4.36 -13.26 -11.89
N ALA A 111 5.15 -12.88 -10.88
CA ALA A 111 6.57 -13.15 -10.83
C ALA A 111 6.88 -14.66 -10.82
N SER A 112 7.84 -15.07 -11.65
CA SER A 112 8.33 -16.44 -11.75
C SER A 112 9.86 -16.50 -11.71
N SER A 113 10.41 -17.70 -11.52
CA SER A 113 11.86 -17.94 -11.58
C SER A 113 12.46 -17.77 -12.97
N ASP A 114 11.62 -17.69 -14.02
CA ASP A 114 12.05 -17.49 -15.40
C ASP A 114 12.21 -16.01 -15.75
N ASP A 115 11.86 -15.11 -14.82
CA ASP A 115 12.00 -13.67 -15.01
C ASP A 115 13.49 -13.25 -15.03
N GLU A 116 13.81 -12.28 -15.88
CA GLU A 116 15.15 -11.70 -15.93
C GLU A 116 15.23 -10.51 -14.97
N MET A 117 16.29 -10.49 -14.16
CA MET A 117 16.56 -9.43 -13.20
C MET A 117 17.74 -8.60 -13.66
N PHE A 118 17.60 -7.28 -13.56
CA PHE A 118 18.65 -6.32 -13.91
C PHE A 118 18.85 -5.31 -12.79
N LEU A 119 20.06 -4.79 -12.67
CA LEU A 119 20.32 -3.55 -11.96
C LEU A 119 20.63 -2.46 -12.99
N GLU A 120 19.93 -1.34 -12.90
CA GLU A 120 20.16 -0.14 -13.72
C GLU A 120 20.77 0.98 -12.85
N ASP A 121 21.89 1.54 -13.28
CA ASP A 121 22.45 2.77 -12.70
C ASP A 121 22.17 3.99 -13.59
N GLU A 122 22.93 5.08 -13.45
CA GLU A 122 22.75 6.28 -14.26
C GLU A 122 23.17 6.11 -15.74
N VAL A 123 23.92 5.05 -16.07
CA VAL A 123 24.62 4.89 -17.35
C VAL A 123 24.16 3.64 -18.10
N GLN A 124 24.15 2.48 -17.43
CA GLN A 124 23.85 1.19 -18.06
C GLN A 124 23.16 0.22 -17.10
N ARG A 125 22.83 -0.95 -17.64
CA ARG A 125 22.25 -2.05 -16.87
C ARG A 125 23.11 -3.31 -16.95
N ILE A 126 23.06 -4.12 -15.91
CA ILE A 126 23.71 -5.44 -15.83
C ILE A 126 22.72 -6.51 -15.38
N THR A 127 22.83 -7.71 -15.94
CA THR A 127 21.97 -8.85 -15.56
C THR A 127 22.39 -9.38 -14.19
N LEU A 128 21.42 -9.67 -13.33
CA LEU A 128 21.65 -10.19 -11.99
C LEU A 128 21.37 -11.68 -11.92
N VAL A 129 22.26 -12.40 -11.24
CA VAL A 129 22.09 -13.82 -10.92
C VAL A 129 22.28 -14.00 -9.42
N ALA A 130 21.31 -14.61 -8.73
CA ALA A 130 21.45 -14.90 -7.31
C ALA A 130 22.48 -16.02 -7.10
N SER A 131 23.33 -15.88 -6.07
CA SER A 131 24.11 -17.02 -5.60
C SER A 131 23.20 -18.10 -5.01
N PRO A 132 23.59 -19.39 -5.02
CA PRO A 132 22.77 -20.49 -4.50
C PRO A 132 22.41 -20.38 -3.02
N HIS A 133 23.02 -19.44 -2.30
CA HIS A 133 22.87 -19.24 -0.86
C HIS A 133 21.91 -18.10 -0.51
N THR A 134 21.30 -17.43 -1.49
CA THR A 134 20.37 -16.32 -1.26
C THR A 134 19.11 -16.43 -2.11
N ASP A 135 17.95 -16.27 -1.48
CA ASP A 135 16.63 -16.10 -2.12
C ASP A 135 16.27 -14.61 -2.25
N ALA A 136 17.21 -13.70 -2.00
CA ALA A 136 16.88 -12.29 -1.83
C ALA A 136 16.36 -11.63 -3.12
N LEU A 137 16.81 -12.07 -4.31
CA LEU A 137 16.29 -11.55 -5.58
C LEU A 137 14.82 -11.94 -5.81
N ASP A 138 14.37 -13.07 -5.27
CA ASP A 138 12.99 -13.55 -5.40
C ASP A 138 11.99 -12.63 -4.69
N ARG A 139 12.48 -11.83 -3.74
CA ARG A 139 11.70 -10.85 -2.96
C ARG A 139 11.70 -9.46 -3.59
N LEU A 140 12.40 -9.25 -4.71
CA LEU A 140 12.55 -7.92 -5.30
C LEU A 140 11.62 -7.72 -6.49
N PRO A 141 10.71 -6.74 -6.42
CA PRO A 141 10.02 -6.22 -7.58
C PRO A 141 10.85 -5.13 -8.26
N THR A 142 10.35 -4.67 -9.41
CA THR A 142 10.89 -3.51 -10.14
C THR A 142 10.85 -2.21 -9.30
N GLY A 143 11.79 -1.31 -9.54
CA GLY A 143 11.84 0.04 -8.96
C GLY A 143 12.46 0.15 -7.56
N VAL A 144 12.87 -0.95 -6.94
CA VAL A 144 13.60 -0.93 -5.65
C VAL A 144 15.01 -0.43 -5.86
N VAL A 145 15.41 0.62 -5.13
CA VAL A 145 16.81 1.09 -5.11
C VAL A 145 17.58 0.34 -4.04
N THR A 146 18.71 -0.26 -4.42
CA THR A 146 19.46 -1.17 -3.56
C THR A 146 20.96 -1.09 -3.80
N CYS A 147 21.71 -1.64 -2.87
CA CYS A 147 23.13 -1.82 -2.91
C CYS A 147 23.43 -3.33 -2.94
N LEU A 148 24.16 -3.80 -3.95
CA LEU A 148 24.48 -5.21 -4.17
C LEU A 148 25.99 -5.43 -3.99
N ARG A 149 26.35 -6.42 -3.17
CA ARG A 149 27.71 -6.97 -3.08
C ARG A 149 27.79 -8.20 -3.97
N GLY A 150 28.83 -8.27 -4.80
CA GLY A 150 29.02 -9.39 -5.71
C GLY A 150 30.19 -9.19 -6.66
N PHE A 151 30.20 -9.95 -7.75
CA PHE A 151 31.23 -9.87 -8.78
C PHE A 151 30.70 -10.31 -10.14
N GLU A 152 31.37 -9.88 -11.20
CA GLU A 152 31.15 -10.39 -12.55
C GLU A 152 32.13 -11.54 -12.83
N PRO A 153 31.66 -12.78 -13.06
CA PRO A 153 32.54 -13.91 -13.33
C PRO A 153 33.08 -13.90 -14.76
N ALA A 154 34.36 -14.24 -14.95
CA ALA A 154 34.99 -14.35 -16.28
C ALA A 154 34.31 -15.34 -17.24
N ARG A 155 33.54 -16.30 -16.71
CA ARG A 155 32.83 -17.32 -17.49
C ARG A 155 31.50 -16.84 -18.07
N SER A 156 30.96 -15.73 -17.58
CA SER A 156 29.69 -15.15 -18.03
C SER A 156 29.73 -13.63 -17.92
N GLU A 157 30.51 -13.00 -18.79
CA GLU A 157 30.55 -11.54 -18.96
C GLU A 157 29.13 -10.99 -19.21
N GLY A 158 28.83 -9.82 -18.65
CA GLY A 158 27.52 -9.18 -18.64
C GLY A 158 26.57 -9.65 -17.54
N THR A 159 27.01 -10.55 -16.66
CA THR A 159 26.23 -11.04 -15.50
C THR A 159 26.92 -10.69 -14.19
N PHE A 160 26.15 -10.26 -13.20
CA PHE A 160 26.64 -9.97 -11.86
C PHE A 160 26.08 -11.00 -10.88
N THR A 161 26.96 -11.78 -10.26
CA THR A 161 26.58 -12.77 -9.24
C THR A 161 26.40 -12.06 -7.90
N VAL A 162 25.17 -12.03 -7.41
CA VAL A 162 24.79 -11.34 -6.17
C VAL A 162 25.05 -12.25 -4.97
N LEU A 163 25.87 -11.76 -4.04
CA LEU A 163 26.21 -12.44 -2.79
C LEU A 163 25.38 -11.91 -1.62
N GLU A 164 25.29 -10.59 -1.47
CA GLU A 164 24.52 -9.93 -0.43
C GLU A 164 23.88 -8.63 -0.94
N LEU A 165 22.84 -8.16 -0.24
CA LEU A 165 22.16 -6.91 -0.54
C LEU A 165 22.00 -6.06 0.73
N ALA A 166 21.88 -4.75 0.54
CA ALA A 166 21.52 -3.80 1.58
C ALA A 166 20.57 -2.74 1.00
N PHE A 167 19.65 -2.25 1.83
CA PHE A 167 18.65 -1.27 1.42
C PHE A 167 18.78 0.02 2.23
N LEU A 168 17.84 0.97 2.05
CA LEU A 168 17.82 2.21 2.82
C LEU A 168 17.74 1.98 4.33
N GLU A 169 16.99 0.94 4.72
CA GLU A 169 16.83 0.47 6.10
C GLU A 169 16.53 1.61 7.08
N PRO A 170 15.44 2.38 6.83
CA PRO A 170 15.09 3.50 7.67
C PRO A 170 14.78 3.03 9.09
N GLN A 171 15.24 3.81 10.06
CA GLN A 171 15.08 3.54 11.49
C GLN A 171 14.08 4.53 12.11
N PRO A 172 13.29 4.11 13.10
CA PRO A 172 12.35 4.99 13.77
C PRO A 172 13.09 6.08 14.56
N MET A 173 12.51 7.29 14.63
CA MET A 173 13.07 8.39 15.43
C MET A 173 13.17 8.08 16.93
N ARG A 174 12.35 7.15 17.42
CA ARG A 174 12.33 6.70 18.81
C ARG A 174 11.91 5.22 18.87
N PRO A 175 12.32 4.48 19.91
CA PRO A 175 11.86 3.11 20.10
C PRO A 175 10.33 3.01 20.19
N ILE A 176 9.75 2.05 19.45
CA ILE A 176 8.29 1.85 19.40
C ILE A 176 7.89 0.91 20.54
N ALA A 177 7.68 1.46 21.74
CA ALA A 177 7.28 0.69 22.92
C ALA A 177 5.78 0.35 22.93
N ALA A 178 5.44 -0.86 23.39
CA ALA A 178 4.10 -1.26 23.81
C ALA A 178 4.03 -1.29 25.34
N ALA A 179 2.92 -0.85 25.92
CA ALA A 179 2.70 -0.95 27.35
C ALA A 179 2.39 -2.41 27.72
N ASN A 180 3.13 -2.96 28.69
CA ASN A 180 2.78 -4.22 29.33
C ASN A 180 1.71 -3.94 30.38
N VAL A 181 0.45 -4.13 29.98
CA VAL A 181 -0.70 -4.05 30.89
C VAL A 181 -1.30 -5.44 31.00
N ASP A 182 -1.52 -5.91 32.23
CA ASP A 182 -2.27 -7.13 32.51
C ASP A 182 -3.74 -6.90 32.16
N SER A 183 -4.05 -6.97 30.87
CA SER A 183 -5.40 -6.77 30.32
C SER A 183 -6.06 -8.13 30.05
N PRO A 184 -7.38 -8.27 30.32
CA PRO A 184 -8.09 -9.51 30.08
C PRO A 184 -8.06 -9.93 28.60
N CYS A 185 -8.14 -11.25 28.35
CA CYS A 185 -8.25 -11.82 27.02
C CYS A 185 -9.56 -12.65 26.92
N PRO A 186 -10.56 -12.24 26.12
CA PRO A 186 -10.59 -11.09 25.20
C PRO A 186 -10.62 -9.74 25.92
N PRO A 187 -10.21 -8.63 25.26
CA PRO A 187 -10.20 -7.33 25.89
C PRO A 187 -11.63 -6.81 26.10
N LEU A 188 -11.83 -6.08 27.18
CA LEU A 188 -13.09 -5.37 27.43
C LEU A 188 -13.13 -4.14 26.53
N LEU A 189 -13.78 -4.27 25.37
CA LEU A 189 -13.90 -3.21 24.37
C LEU A 189 -14.64 -1.96 24.87
N ASN A 190 -15.38 -2.06 25.98
CA ASN A 190 -16.07 -0.95 26.64
C ASN A 190 -15.26 -0.36 27.83
N GLY A 191 -14.01 -0.77 28.01
CA GLY A 191 -13.11 -0.32 29.08
C GLY A 191 -12.38 1.00 28.74
N SER A 192 -11.37 1.34 29.55
CA SER A 192 -10.58 2.58 29.45
C SER A 192 -9.56 2.61 28.29
N GLY A 193 -9.52 1.58 27.45
CA GLY A 193 -8.57 1.46 26.34
C GLY A 193 -8.87 2.44 25.21
N ARG A 194 -7.82 2.96 24.56
CA ARG A 194 -7.94 3.84 23.38
C ARG A 194 -7.90 3.02 22.11
N TRP A 195 -9.07 2.86 21.50
CA TRP A 195 -9.27 2.00 20.34
C TRP A 195 -9.33 2.77 19.03
N VAL A 196 -8.62 2.26 18.02
CA VAL A 196 -8.73 2.70 16.62
C VAL A 196 -9.28 1.54 15.80
N GLY A 197 -10.27 1.82 14.96
CA GLY A 197 -10.83 0.86 14.02
C GLY A 197 -10.27 1.02 12.62
N PHE A 198 -10.09 -0.09 11.91
CA PHE A 198 -9.72 -0.13 10.50
C PHE A 198 -10.68 -1.02 9.73
N VAL A 199 -11.25 -0.47 8.66
CA VAL A 199 -12.08 -1.20 7.70
C VAL A 199 -11.62 -0.83 6.29
N SER A 200 -11.74 -1.76 5.35
CA SER A 200 -11.36 -1.55 3.94
C SER A 200 -12.32 -2.31 3.04
N GLY A 201 -12.49 -1.91 1.79
CA GLY A 201 -13.34 -2.66 0.86
C GLY A 201 -14.78 -2.73 1.35
N LEU A 202 -15.38 -1.60 1.74
CA LEU A 202 -16.78 -1.57 2.17
C LEU A 202 -17.71 -1.98 1.03
N GLY A 203 -17.32 -1.73 -0.22
CA GLY A 203 -17.93 -2.32 -1.41
C GLY A 203 -19.41 -1.97 -1.63
N PHE A 204 -19.87 -0.77 -1.26
CA PHE A 204 -21.24 -0.33 -1.55
C PHE A 204 -21.53 -0.46 -3.06
N ALA A 205 -22.67 -1.03 -3.41
CA ALA A 205 -23.07 -1.32 -4.78
C ALA A 205 -24.55 -1.00 -5.00
N ALA A 206 -24.91 -0.54 -6.20
CA ALA A 206 -26.27 -0.11 -6.53
C ALA A 206 -27.27 -1.25 -6.77
N SER A 207 -26.82 -2.42 -7.26
CA SER A 207 -27.69 -3.54 -7.61
C SER A 207 -27.46 -4.75 -6.72
N ALA A 208 -28.55 -5.32 -6.20
CA ALA A 208 -28.57 -6.59 -5.48
C ALA A 208 -28.17 -7.79 -6.37
N GLU A 209 -28.28 -7.68 -7.70
CA GLU A 209 -27.88 -8.74 -8.63
C GLU A 209 -26.34 -8.90 -8.70
N VAL A 210 -25.57 -7.81 -8.50
CA VAL A 210 -24.11 -7.86 -8.38
C VAL A 210 -23.67 -8.47 -7.04
N ALA A 211 -24.48 -8.31 -5.99
CA ALA A 211 -24.29 -8.99 -4.71
C ALA A 211 -24.61 -10.50 -4.79
N ASN A 212 -25.43 -10.92 -5.77
CA ASN A 212 -25.88 -12.31 -5.97
C ASN A 212 -24.99 -13.15 -6.89
N ASN A 213 -23.94 -12.60 -7.51
CA ASN A 213 -22.93 -13.38 -8.28
C ASN A 213 -21.95 -14.18 -7.37
N GLY A 214 -22.44 -14.70 -6.24
CA GLY A 214 -21.77 -15.72 -5.43
C GLY A 214 -20.72 -15.24 -4.41
N THR A 215 -20.41 -13.94 -4.31
CA THR A 215 -19.31 -13.43 -3.48
C THR A 215 -19.69 -12.51 -2.32
N SER A 216 -20.98 -12.13 -2.18
CA SER A 216 -21.39 -11.13 -1.17
C SER A 216 -22.77 -11.43 -0.56
N HIS A 217 -23.11 -12.70 -0.35
CA HIS A 217 -24.34 -13.08 0.36
C HIS A 217 -24.31 -12.53 1.78
N GLY A 218 -25.26 -11.67 2.13
CA GLY A 218 -25.34 -11.04 3.46
C GLY A 218 -24.53 -9.75 3.63
N HIS A 219 -23.85 -9.24 2.59
CA HIS A 219 -23.05 -8.01 2.68
C HIS A 219 -23.83 -6.78 3.19
N ALA A 220 -25.05 -6.57 2.69
CA ALA A 220 -25.91 -5.49 3.17
C ALA A 220 -26.23 -5.61 4.67
N LEU A 221 -26.44 -6.84 5.17
CA LEU A 221 -26.66 -7.11 6.59
C LEU A 221 -25.38 -6.87 7.39
N ALA A 222 -24.23 -7.32 6.91
CA ALA A 222 -22.93 -7.06 7.54
C ALA A 222 -22.66 -5.55 7.69
N LEU A 223 -22.92 -4.74 6.65
CA LEU A 223 -22.78 -3.28 6.71
C LEU A 223 -23.71 -2.65 7.75
N ARG A 224 -24.93 -3.17 7.88
CA ARG A 224 -25.87 -2.70 8.91
C ARG A 224 -25.37 -3.05 10.31
N LEU A 225 -24.94 -4.29 10.54
CA LEU A 225 -24.39 -4.73 11.82
C LEU A 225 -23.13 -3.95 12.20
N LEU A 226 -22.26 -3.66 11.22
CA LEU A 226 -21.09 -2.81 11.42
C LEU A 226 -21.50 -1.41 11.88
N GLY A 227 -22.46 -0.77 11.20
CA GLY A 227 -22.97 0.54 11.60
C GLY A 227 -23.59 0.52 13.00
N ASP A 228 -24.41 -0.49 13.31
CA ASP A 228 -25.05 -0.67 14.62
C ASP A 228 -24.04 -0.89 15.75
N TRP A 229 -22.94 -1.61 15.46
CA TRP A 229 -21.85 -1.83 16.40
C TRP A 229 -21.03 -0.56 16.62
N LEU A 230 -20.64 0.14 15.54
CA LEU A 230 -19.89 1.40 15.61
C LEU A 230 -20.64 2.48 16.40
N ARG A 231 -21.98 2.52 16.33
CA ARG A 231 -22.81 3.46 17.13
C ARG A 231 -22.70 3.26 18.65
N LYS A 232 -22.27 2.08 19.11
CA LYS A 232 -22.18 1.72 20.53
C LYS A 232 -20.75 1.76 21.08
N MET A 233 -19.76 1.92 20.21
CA MET A 233 -18.36 1.71 20.54
C MET A 233 -17.60 3.02 20.78
N PRO A 234 -16.83 3.14 21.88
CA PRO A 234 -16.01 4.31 22.15
C PRO A 234 -14.70 4.25 21.36
N LEU A 235 -14.76 4.49 20.05
CA LEU A 235 -13.57 4.60 19.20
C LEU A 235 -12.94 6.00 19.30
N CYS A 236 -11.62 6.06 19.17
CA CYS A 236 -10.91 7.32 18.96
C CYS A 236 -11.01 7.77 17.50
N ARG A 237 -10.79 6.83 16.57
CA ARG A 237 -10.82 7.06 15.12
C ARG A 237 -11.17 5.77 14.39
N LEU A 238 -11.92 5.89 13.29
CA LEU A 238 -12.15 4.83 12.32
C LEU A 238 -11.45 5.19 11.01
N PHE A 239 -10.55 4.33 10.53
CA PHE A 239 -9.98 4.43 9.20
C PHE A 239 -10.80 3.60 8.21
N VAL A 240 -11.18 4.23 7.10
CA VAL A 240 -11.80 3.57 5.94
C VAL A 240 -10.76 3.59 4.81
N LEU A 241 -10.17 2.43 4.52
CA LEU A 241 -8.99 2.26 3.68
C LEU A 241 -9.35 1.87 2.25
N GLY A 242 -10.00 2.77 1.53
CA GLY A 242 -10.34 2.64 0.12
C GLY A 242 -11.32 1.53 -0.25
N ASP A 243 -11.70 1.53 -1.53
CA ASP A 243 -12.67 0.63 -2.15
C ASP A 243 -14.01 0.68 -1.40
N CYS A 244 -14.47 1.92 -1.18
CA CYS A 244 -15.73 2.21 -0.50
C CYS A 244 -16.92 1.77 -1.35
N ILE A 245 -16.82 1.93 -2.67
CA ILE A 245 -17.81 1.45 -3.63
C ILE A 245 -17.26 0.30 -4.48
N ARG A 246 -18.15 -0.45 -5.13
CA ARG A 246 -17.82 -1.53 -6.05
C ARG A 246 -18.25 -1.16 -7.47
N SER A 247 -17.35 -1.36 -8.45
CA SER A 247 -17.70 -1.32 -9.87
C SER A 247 -18.52 -2.55 -10.26
N THR A 248 -19.53 -2.36 -11.10
CA THR A 248 -20.39 -3.44 -11.60
C THR A 248 -19.70 -4.33 -12.64
N ASP A 249 -18.61 -3.87 -13.24
CA ASP A 249 -17.92 -4.58 -14.31
C ASP A 249 -16.69 -5.33 -13.75
N PRO A 250 -16.64 -6.68 -13.86
CA PRO A 250 -15.42 -7.44 -13.54
C PRO A 250 -14.31 -7.05 -14.53
N GLY A 251 -13.12 -6.71 -14.03
CA GLY A 251 -11.96 -6.29 -14.84
C GLY A 251 -11.67 -4.79 -14.86
N GLY A 252 -12.49 -3.95 -14.21
CA GLY A 252 -12.41 -2.48 -14.32
C GLY A 252 -11.20 -1.76 -13.72
N LEU A 253 -10.07 -2.44 -13.47
CA LEU A 253 -8.91 -1.83 -12.82
C LEU A 253 -7.66 -1.68 -13.69
N GLU A 254 -7.45 -2.52 -14.70
CA GLU A 254 -6.20 -2.54 -15.48
C GLU A 254 -6.39 -2.08 -16.95
N THR A 255 -7.63 -1.99 -17.45
CA THR A 255 -7.97 -1.62 -18.84
C THR A 255 -8.50 -0.19 -19.01
N LEU A 256 -8.05 0.74 -18.17
CA LEU A 256 -8.43 2.15 -18.31
C LEU A 256 -7.89 2.77 -19.60
N GLY A 257 -8.79 2.95 -20.57
CA GLY A 257 -8.63 3.91 -21.67
C GLY A 257 -8.47 3.32 -23.07
N VAL A 258 -8.26 2.01 -23.20
CA VAL A 258 -8.04 1.38 -24.53
C VAL A 258 -9.32 0.77 -25.11
N VAL A 259 -10.20 0.23 -24.26
CA VAL A 259 -11.41 -0.45 -24.73
C VAL A 259 -12.54 0.57 -24.90
N GLN A 260 -12.95 0.83 -26.15
CA GLN A 260 -14.17 1.59 -26.44
C GLN A 260 -15.39 0.81 -25.93
N HIS A 261 -15.96 1.25 -24.80
CA HIS A 261 -17.19 0.68 -24.28
C HIS A 261 -18.41 1.24 -25.02
N ALA A 262 -19.42 0.40 -25.27
CA ALA A 262 -20.70 0.86 -25.80
C ALA A 262 -21.29 1.93 -24.87
N ARG A 263 -21.75 3.06 -25.43
CA ARG A 263 -22.25 4.24 -24.68
C ARG A 263 -23.35 3.94 -23.65
N PHE A 264 -24.11 2.86 -23.83
CA PHE A 264 -25.13 2.44 -22.88
C PHE A 264 -24.54 1.78 -21.63
N LEU A 265 -23.47 0.99 -21.78
CA LEU A 265 -22.79 0.32 -20.66
C LEU A 265 -22.09 1.33 -19.75
N SER A 266 -21.40 2.32 -20.33
CA SER A 266 -20.78 3.41 -19.57
C SER A 266 -21.80 4.23 -18.78
N ARG A 267 -22.95 4.59 -19.38
CA ARG A 267 -24.02 5.30 -18.67
C ARG A 267 -24.61 4.53 -17.49
N ARG A 268 -24.71 3.21 -17.60
CA ARG A 268 -25.19 2.36 -16.49
C ARG A 268 -24.16 2.30 -15.37
N ALA A 269 -22.88 2.08 -15.69
CA ALA A 269 -21.80 2.07 -14.72
C ALA A 269 -21.68 3.41 -13.95
N ASP A 270 -21.85 4.54 -14.65
CA ASP A 270 -21.89 5.88 -14.04
C ASP A 270 -23.06 5.99 -13.04
N ALA A 271 -24.26 5.57 -13.44
CA ALA A 271 -25.45 5.61 -12.58
C ALA A 271 -25.30 4.72 -11.34
N ASP A 272 -24.72 3.53 -11.51
CA ASP A 272 -24.47 2.59 -10.41
C ASP A 272 -23.42 3.13 -9.42
N SER A 273 -22.36 3.77 -9.92
CA SER A 273 -21.35 4.44 -9.08
C SER A 273 -21.96 5.59 -8.26
N VAL A 274 -22.82 6.40 -8.87
CA VAL A 274 -23.54 7.49 -8.19
C VAL A 274 -24.45 6.96 -7.08
N MET A 275 -25.21 5.90 -7.34
CA MET A 275 -26.07 5.26 -6.34
C MET A 275 -25.26 4.67 -5.18
N ALA A 276 -24.17 3.97 -5.49
CA ALA A 276 -23.26 3.40 -4.49
C ALA A 276 -22.66 4.48 -3.58
N MET A 277 -22.19 5.60 -4.15
CA MET A 277 -21.71 6.74 -3.37
C MET A 277 -22.81 7.35 -2.50
N GLY A 278 -24.03 7.44 -3.01
CA GLY A 278 -25.19 7.90 -2.23
C GLY A 278 -25.52 7.00 -1.03
N MET A 279 -25.38 5.68 -1.17
CA MET A 279 -25.54 4.73 -0.07
C MET A 279 -24.41 4.82 0.95
N PHE A 280 -23.17 5.00 0.49
CA PHE A 280 -22.02 5.18 1.36
C PHE A 280 -22.13 6.48 2.18
N ASP A 281 -22.48 7.60 1.55
CA ASP A 281 -22.75 8.88 2.24
C ASP A 281 -23.89 8.73 3.25
N ALA A 282 -24.96 8.03 2.90
CA ALA A 282 -26.05 7.75 3.84
C ALA A 282 -25.55 6.98 5.07
N TRP A 283 -24.77 5.92 4.88
CA TRP A 283 -24.21 5.13 5.97
C TRP A 283 -23.28 5.95 6.87
N LEU A 284 -22.35 6.71 6.29
CA LEU A 284 -21.47 7.62 7.03
C LEU A 284 -22.27 8.64 7.86
N SER A 285 -23.33 9.20 7.26
CA SER A 285 -24.18 10.19 7.91
C SER A 285 -24.91 9.64 9.14
N GLU A 286 -25.05 8.32 9.30
CA GLU A 286 -25.71 7.67 10.43
C GLU A 286 -24.77 7.32 11.59
N LEU A 287 -23.45 7.43 11.41
CA LEU A 287 -22.46 7.16 12.44
C LEU A 287 -22.40 8.30 13.48
N PRO A 288 -21.94 8.03 14.71
CA PRO A 288 -21.81 9.05 15.75
C PRO A 288 -20.52 9.86 15.54
N LEU A 289 -20.47 10.63 14.45
CA LEU A 289 -19.27 11.41 14.13
C LEU A 289 -19.20 12.68 14.98
N GLY A 290 -18.01 13.00 15.47
CA GLY A 290 -17.75 14.17 16.31
C GLY A 290 -16.35 14.12 16.89
N GLY A 291 -15.60 15.21 16.78
CA GLY A 291 -14.15 15.29 16.98
C GLY A 291 -13.63 15.07 18.41
N GLY A 292 -13.82 13.87 18.97
CA GLY A 292 -12.99 13.30 20.04
C GLY A 292 -12.93 14.05 21.38
N GLY A 293 -13.79 15.03 21.64
CA GLY A 293 -13.81 15.78 22.89
C GLY A 293 -15.22 16.13 23.37
N GLY A 294 -15.55 15.74 24.61
CA GLY A 294 -16.72 16.16 25.40
C GLY A 294 -18.14 15.81 24.89
N GLY A 295 -18.36 15.75 23.58
CA GLY A 295 -19.68 15.66 22.94
C GLY A 295 -20.14 14.26 22.50
N GLY A 296 -19.33 13.22 22.70
CA GLY A 296 -19.64 11.84 22.31
C GLY A 296 -19.54 11.59 20.80
N GLY A 297 -18.57 10.77 20.37
CA GLY A 297 -18.38 10.40 18.97
C GLY A 297 -16.92 10.15 18.60
N PHE A 298 -16.69 9.66 17.39
CA PHE A 298 -15.35 9.40 16.83
C PHE A 298 -15.14 10.12 15.49
N SER A 299 -13.88 10.27 15.09
CA SER A 299 -13.53 10.80 13.76
C SER A 299 -13.39 9.67 12.75
N VAL A 300 -13.87 9.85 11.51
CA VAL A 300 -13.58 8.96 10.38
C VAL A 300 -12.45 9.57 9.56
N GLU A 301 -11.42 8.78 9.28
CA GLU A 301 -10.38 9.09 8.30
C GLU A 301 -10.56 8.21 7.06
N LEU A 302 -10.86 8.86 5.94
CA LEU A 302 -11.26 8.22 4.69
C LEU A 302 -10.14 8.37 3.67
N LEU A 303 -9.60 7.22 3.24
CA LEU A 303 -8.64 7.13 2.14
C LEU A 303 -9.36 6.61 0.90
N PRO A 304 -9.06 7.14 -0.30
CA PRO A 304 -9.57 6.59 -1.54
C PRO A 304 -8.87 5.28 -1.92
N GLY A 305 -9.62 4.37 -2.54
CA GLY A 305 -9.12 3.17 -3.21
C GLY A 305 -9.18 3.29 -4.72
N VAL A 306 -9.04 2.17 -5.42
CA VAL A 306 -8.99 2.15 -6.89
C VAL A 306 -10.39 2.16 -7.50
N ALA A 307 -11.36 1.54 -6.80
CA ALA A 307 -12.76 1.51 -7.23
C ALA A 307 -13.52 2.81 -6.93
N ASP A 308 -12.90 3.74 -6.20
CA ASP A 308 -13.54 4.95 -5.72
C ASP A 308 -13.50 6.09 -6.76
N CYS A 309 -14.41 7.07 -6.61
CA CYS A 309 -14.55 8.21 -7.54
C CYS A 309 -13.43 9.26 -7.42
N VAL A 310 -12.17 8.85 -7.56
CA VAL A 310 -10.98 9.71 -7.60
C VAL A 310 -10.03 9.26 -8.71
N SER A 311 -8.93 9.99 -8.92
CA SER A 311 -7.84 9.50 -9.78
C SER A 311 -7.17 8.26 -9.18
N GLN A 312 -6.74 7.34 -10.05
CA GLN A 312 -5.97 6.15 -9.66
C GLN A 312 -4.47 6.41 -9.51
N LEU A 313 -3.99 7.59 -9.91
CA LEU A 313 -2.58 7.96 -9.82
C LEU A 313 -2.16 8.06 -8.35
N LEU A 314 -1.06 7.40 -7.97
CA LEU A 314 -0.44 7.55 -6.67
C LEU A 314 0.47 8.79 -6.61
N PRO A 315 0.43 9.58 -5.51
CA PRO A 315 -0.52 9.48 -4.39
C PRO A 315 -1.94 9.94 -4.77
N GLN A 316 -2.96 9.11 -4.49
CA GLN A 316 -4.35 9.45 -4.81
C GLN A 316 -4.82 10.61 -3.93
N GLN A 317 -5.46 11.60 -4.55
CA GLN A 317 -5.94 12.80 -3.87
C GLN A 317 -7.26 12.56 -3.11
N PRO A 318 -7.56 13.34 -2.05
CA PRO A 318 -8.75 13.13 -1.23
C PRO A 318 -10.05 13.24 -2.01
N PHE A 319 -11.11 12.61 -1.49
CA PHE A 319 -12.46 12.76 -2.02
C PHE A 319 -12.93 14.21 -1.96
N HIS A 320 -13.61 14.65 -3.01
CA HIS A 320 -14.23 15.96 -3.01
C HIS A 320 -15.46 15.97 -2.07
N PRO A 321 -15.65 16.97 -1.20
CA PRO A 321 -16.77 17.01 -0.26
C PRO A 321 -18.18 16.94 -0.89
N LEU A 322 -18.32 17.31 -2.17
CA LEU A 322 -19.58 17.20 -2.91
C LEU A 322 -20.07 15.75 -3.07
N LEU A 323 -19.19 14.76 -2.89
CA LEU A 323 -19.56 13.35 -2.90
C LEU A 323 -20.31 12.93 -1.62
N PHE A 324 -20.31 13.76 -0.57
CA PHE A 324 -20.90 13.46 0.73
C PHE A 324 -21.91 14.52 1.21
N PRO A 325 -22.97 14.83 0.45
CA PRO A 325 -23.90 15.90 0.78
C PRO A 325 -24.62 15.70 2.12
N ARG A 326 -24.99 14.47 2.49
CA ARG A 326 -25.68 14.18 3.77
C ARG A 326 -24.72 14.31 4.95
N THR A 327 -23.54 13.68 4.84
CA THR A 327 -22.53 13.70 5.90
C THR A 327 -21.99 15.11 6.12
N THR A 328 -21.69 15.85 5.06
CA THR A 328 -21.19 17.24 5.16
C THR A 328 -22.25 18.22 5.63
N SER A 329 -23.54 18.00 5.29
CA SER A 329 -24.65 18.79 5.84
C SER A 329 -24.80 18.58 7.36
N ARG A 330 -24.64 17.34 7.82
CA ARG A 330 -24.81 16.99 9.24
C ARG A 330 -23.61 17.40 10.11
N PHE A 331 -22.39 17.19 9.62
CA PHE A 331 -21.17 17.32 10.42
C PHE A 331 -20.22 18.43 9.94
N GLY A 332 -20.61 19.18 8.90
CA GLY A 332 -19.81 20.24 8.31
C GLY A 332 -18.76 19.74 7.32
N ARG A 333 -18.08 20.70 6.67
CA ARG A 333 -16.96 20.43 5.76
C ARG A 333 -15.66 20.43 6.56
N GLY A 334 -15.22 19.24 6.93
CA GLY A 334 -13.84 18.92 7.32
C GLY A 334 -13.18 19.84 8.35
N GLU A 335 -13.20 19.41 9.62
CA GLU A 335 -12.06 19.38 10.56
C GLU A 335 -12.56 18.78 11.88
N GLY A 336 -12.57 17.45 11.96
CA GLY A 336 -12.83 16.72 13.20
C GLY A 336 -13.70 15.47 13.05
N ALA A 337 -14.81 15.55 12.31
CA ALA A 337 -15.78 14.46 12.22
C ALA A 337 -15.50 13.48 11.06
N LEU A 338 -15.43 14.00 9.83
CA LEU A 338 -15.01 13.26 8.64
C LEU A 338 -13.77 13.95 8.04
N VAL A 339 -12.67 13.21 7.92
CA VAL A 339 -11.41 13.65 7.34
C VAL A 339 -11.18 12.83 6.08
N SER A 340 -11.28 13.46 4.91
CA SER A 340 -10.82 12.82 3.68
C SER A 340 -9.34 13.11 3.49
N SER A 341 -8.54 12.05 3.39
CA SER A 341 -7.09 12.07 3.28
C SER A 341 -6.65 11.51 1.93
N THR A 342 -5.39 11.73 1.58
CA THR A 342 -4.74 11.10 0.42
C THR A 342 -4.58 9.60 0.62
N ASN A 343 -4.25 8.85 -0.44
CA ASN A 343 -3.71 7.48 -0.32
C ASN A 343 -2.32 7.46 -0.98
N PRO A 344 -1.24 7.20 -0.23
CA PRO A 344 -1.15 6.95 1.22
C PRO A 344 -1.47 8.19 2.10
N CYS A 345 -1.65 7.99 3.42
CA CYS A 345 -1.69 9.09 4.40
C CYS A 345 -0.88 8.81 5.68
N TYR A 346 -0.47 9.88 6.36
CA TYR A 346 0.05 9.83 7.73
C TYR A 346 -0.93 10.48 8.70
N SER A 347 -1.19 9.79 9.80
CA SER A 347 -2.12 10.23 10.84
C SER A 347 -1.53 9.97 12.21
N GLU A 348 -1.52 10.98 13.07
CA GLU A 348 -1.11 10.86 14.46
C GLU A 348 -2.35 10.76 15.36
N VAL A 349 -2.50 9.63 16.04
CA VAL A 349 -3.60 9.37 17.00
C VAL A 349 -2.99 9.11 18.36
N HIS A 350 -3.24 9.97 19.35
CA HIS A 350 -2.67 9.85 20.71
C HIS A 350 -1.16 9.57 20.72
N SER A 351 -0.39 10.38 19.98
CA SER A 351 1.08 10.25 19.87
C SER A 351 1.57 8.92 19.27
N ARG A 352 0.74 8.23 18.49
CA ARG A 352 1.15 7.13 17.61
C ARG A 352 1.05 7.58 16.16
N ARG A 353 2.14 7.44 15.42
CA ARG A 353 2.20 7.78 13.99
C ARG A 353 1.81 6.58 13.14
N ILE A 354 0.70 6.71 12.42
CA ILE A 354 0.11 5.66 11.58
C ILE A 354 0.34 6.02 10.12
N LEU A 355 1.01 5.14 9.37
CA LEU A 355 1.01 5.13 7.91
C LEU A 355 -0.13 4.24 7.44
N ALA A 356 -1.08 4.78 6.70
CA ALA A 356 -2.19 4.02 6.15
C ALA A 356 -2.19 4.06 4.62
N THR A 357 -2.45 2.90 3.99
CA THR A 357 -2.67 2.80 2.55
C THR A 357 -3.94 2.00 2.27
N SER A 358 -4.53 2.22 1.10
CA SER A 358 -5.66 1.41 0.60
C SER A 358 -5.21 0.05 0.03
N GLY A 359 -3.93 -0.32 0.18
CA GLY A 359 -3.42 -1.67 -0.07
C GLY A 359 -2.82 -1.94 -1.44
N GLN A 360 -3.02 -1.06 -2.43
CA GLN A 360 -2.56 -1.30 -3.81
C GLN A 360 -1.06 -1.58 -3.88
N ASN A 361 -0.27 -0.81 -3.12
CA ASN A 361 1.17 -0.96 -3.04
C ASN A 361 1.60 -2.35 -2.56
N VAL A 362 0.95 -2.89 -1.53
CA VAL A 362 1.28 -4.20 -0.96
C VAL A 362 0.84 -5.32 -1.89
N ILE A 363 -0.37 -5.20 -2.46
CA ILE A 363 -0.91 -6.18 -3.42
C ILE A 363 -0.02 -6.25 -4.66
N ASP A 364 0.41 -5.10 -5.18
CA ASP A 364 1.25 -5.04 -6.37
C ASP A 364 2.66 -5.60 -6.12
N VAL A 365 3.29 -5.27 -4.99
CA VAL A 365 4.55 -5.92 -4.60
C VAL A 365 4.37 -7.43 -4.53
N HIS A 366 3.31 -7.92 -3.89
CA HIS A 366 3.04 -9.35 -3.79
C HIS A 366 2.91 -10.03 -5.17
N LYS A 367 2.29 -9.36 -6.17
CA LYS A 367 2.21 -9.87 -7.55
C LYS A 367 3.59 -10.05 -8.18
N TYR A 368 4.53 -9.14 -7.91
CA TYR A 368 5.85 -9.08 -8.55
C TYR A 368 7.01 -9.62 -7.70
N THR A 369 6.69 -10.38 -6.66
CA THR A 369 7.64 -11.17 -5.86
C THR A 369 7.28 -12.65 -5.92
N ILE A 370 8.28 -13.54 -5.95
CA ILE A 370 8.06 -15.00 -6.00
C ILE A 370 7.72 -15.56 -4.62
N VAL A 371 8.28 -14.97 -3.55
CA VAL A 371 8.18 -15.45 -2.18
C VAL A 371 7.73 -14.34 -1.21
N GLY A 372 7.23 -14.74 -0.04
CA GLY A 372 6.78 -13.83 1.01
C GLY A 372 5.26 -13.62 1.06
N ASP A 373 4.70 -13.53 2.26
CA ASP A 373 3.29 -13.21 2.46
C ASP A 373 3.03 -11.69 2.46
N THR A 374 1.78 -11.28 2.69
CA THR A 374 1.38 -9.88 2.78
C THR A 374 2.22 -9.09 3.79
N LEU A 375 2.50 -9.66 4.97
CA LEU A 375 3.25 -8.96 6.01
C LEU A 375 4.75 -8.90 5.67
N ASP A 376 5.29 -9.89 4.98
CA ASP A 376 6.65 -9.86 4.43
C ASP A 376 6.79 -8.75 3.37
N CYS A 377 5.77 -8.55 2.51
CA CYS A 377 5.75 -7.44 1.55
C CYS A 377 5.72 -6.09 2.28
N MET A 378 4.87 -5.95 3.30
CA MET A 378 4.79 -4.72 4.12
C MET A 378 6.11 -4.42 4.84
N GLU A 379 6.75 -5.43 5.40
CA GLU A 379 8.07 -5.31 6.04
C GLU A 379 9.15 -4.93 5.02
N SER A 380 9.12 -5.51 3.82
CA SER A 380 10.05 -5.19 2.74
C SER A 380 9.93 -3.73 2.30
N LEU A 381 8.71 -3.19 2.16
CA LEU A 381 8.48 -1.76 1.86
C LEU A 381 9.15 -0.84 2.90
N LEU A 382 9.11 -1.21 4.18
CA LEU A 382 9.82 -0.46 5.23
C LEU A 382 11.33 -0.56 5.06
N HIS A 383 11.88 -1.75 4.81
CA HIS A 383 13.33 -1.93 4.59
C HIS A 383 13.85 -1.21 3.35
N TRP A 384 13.09 -1.22 2.25
CA TRP A 384 13.40 -0.48 1.03
C TRP A 384 13.30 1.03 1.22
N GLY A 385 12.58 1.48 2.25
CA GLY A 385 12.31 2.91 2.48
C GLY A 385 11.47 3.52 1.37
N HIS A 386 10.51 2.76 0.83
CA HIS A 386 9.68 3.22 -0.29
C HIS A 386 8.24 2.68 -0.15
N ILE A 387 7.22 3.55 -0.25
CA ILE A 387 5.82 3.16 -0.05
C ILE A 387 5.28 2.32 -1.21
N ALA A 388 5.64 2.67 -2.45
CA ALA A 388 5.27 1.91 -3.65
C ALA A 388 6.42 1.94 -4.69
N PRO A 389 7.45 1.10 -4.54
CA PRO A 389 8.63 1.11 -5.43
C PRO A 389 8.26 0.77 -6.89
N THR A 390 7.18 0.01 -7.08
CA THR A 390 6.70 -0.43 -8.39
C THR A 390 5.97 0.66 -9.18
N CYS A 391 5.70 1.82 -8.57
CA CYS A 391 5.35 3.02 -9.33
C CYS A 391 6.56 3.53 -10.11
N PRO A 392 6.40 4.12 -11.30
CA PRO A 392 5.20 4.15 -12.15
C PRO A 392 5.04 2.91 -13.06
N ASP A 393 5.91 1.90 -12.93
CA ASP A 393 6.01 0.80 -13.90
C ASP A 393 4.77 -0.11 -13.96
N THR A 394 4.21 -0.46 -12.80
CA THR A 394 3.01 -1.34 -12.70
C THR A 394 1.85 -0.65 -12.00
N LEU A 395 2.14 0.19 -10.99
CA LEU A 395 1.16 1.09 -10.39
C LEU A 395 1.26 2.49 -10.99
N PHE A 396 0.13 3.06 -11.40
CA PHE A 396 0.12 4.41 -11.97
C PHE A 396 0.50 5.47 -10.93
N ALA A 397 1.31 6.45 -11.32
CA ALA A 397 1.76 7.52 -10.46
C ALA A 397 1.78 8.87 -11.19
N TYR A 398 1.81 9.97 -10.44
CA TYR A 398 2.05 11.28 -11.01
C TYR A 398 3.49 11.36 -11.60
N PRO A 399 3.69 11.99 -12.77
CA PRO A 399 5.02 12.16 -13.36
C PRO A 399 5.80 13.25 -12.60
N GLN A 400 6.34 12.89 -11.44
CA GLN A 400 7.19 13.78 -10.63
C GLN A 400 8.61 13.84 -11.22
N MET A 401 9.21 15.03 -11.25
CA MET A 401 10.52 15.24 -11.89
C MET A 401 11.67 15.22 -10.88
N ASP A 402 11.66 16.14 -9.91
CA ASP A 402 12.81 16.41 -9.03
C ASP A 402 12.70 15.73 -7.65
N THR A 403 11.66 14.94 -7.44
CA THR A 403 11.38 14.28 -6.17
C THR A 403 10.53 13.04 -6.39
N ASP A 404 10.55 12.14 -5.42
CA ASP A 404 9.52 11.12 -5.27
C ASP A 404 8.89 11.25 -3.87
N THR A 405 7.59 11.56 -3.83
CA THR A 405 6.87 11.73 -2.56
C THR A 405 6.67 10.43 -1.77
N LEU A 406 6.75 9.27 -2.43
CA LEU A 406 6.58 7.93 -1.88
C LEU A 406 7.89 7.33 -1.33
N LEU A 407 9.04 7.94 -1.61
CA LEU A 407 10.34 7.56 -1.04
C LEU A 407 10.51 8.16 0.37
N PHE A 408 11.00 7.38 1.33
CA PHE A 408 11.24 7.86 2.69
C PHE A 408 12.40 8.87 2.72
N SER A 409 12.24 9.95 3.47
CA SER A 409 13.34 10.82 3.86
C SER A 409 14.13 10.16 4.98
N VAL A 410 15.34 9.71 4.65
CA VAL A 410 16.24 9.00 5.55
C VAL A 410 17.50 9.82 5.77
N ASP A 411 17.88 10.06 7.02
CA ASP A 411 19.15 10.71 7.32
C ASP A 411 20.32 9.83 6.84
N PRO A 412 21.19 10.30 5.93
CA PRO A 412 22.21 9.46 5.31
C PRO A 412 23.22 8.87 6.28
N LYS A 413 23.42 9.49 7.45
CA LYS A 413 24.43 9.09 8.44
C LYS A 413 23.84 8.17 9.49
N THR A 414 22.70 8.53 10.06
CA THR A 414 22.10 7.82 11.19
C THR A 414 21.13 6.73 10.73
N GLY A 415 20.57 6.85 9.53
CA GLY A 415 19.48 5.99 9.06
C GLY A 415 18.13 6.33 9.66
N VAL A 416 18.04 7.32 10.56
CA VAL A 416 16.77 7.74 11.16
C VAL A 416 15.90 8.38 10.09
N SER A 417 14.61 8.05 10.11
CA SER A 417 13.62 8.61 9.22
C SER A 417 12.42 9.14 9.99
N ILE A 418 12.03 10.38 9.70
CA ILE A 418 10.77 10.96 10.18
C ILE A 418 9.55 10.23 9.61
N ASP A 419 9.76 9.51 8.51
CA ASP A 419 8.73 8.82 7.77
C ASP A 419 8.48 7.39 8.26
N TYR A 420 9.40 6.82 9.03
CA TYR A 420 9.19 5.51 9.63
C TYR A 420 8.00 5.56 10.61
N PRO A 421 6.96 4.72 10.43
CA PRO A 421 5.75 4.79 11.26
C PRO A 421 5.87 3.97 12.54
N ASP A 422 5.04 4.29 13.55
CA ASP A 422 4.82 3.39 14.69
C ASP A 422 3.96 2.19 14.25
N ILE A 423 3.00 2.44 13.35
CA ILE A 423 2.04 1.46 12.82
C ILE A 423 1.91 1.65 11.31
N PHE A 424 2.05 0.57 10.54
CA PHE A 424 1.81 0.55 9.10
C PHE A 424 0.59 -0.33 8.79
N VAL A 425 -0.44 0.26 8.22
CA VAL A 425 -1.71 -0.40 7.89
C VAL A 425 -1.94 -0.43 6.39
N ALA A 426 -2.28 -1.60 5.86
CA ALA A 426 -2.66 -1.79 4.46
C ALA A 426 -4.10 -2.33 4.36
N GLY A 427 -4.96 -1.61 3.65
CA GLY A 427 -6.33 -2.02 3.33
C GLY A 427 -6.40 -3.09 2.25
N ASN A 428 -7.60 -3.63 2.01
CA ASN A 428 -7.93 -4.51 0.89
C ASN A 428 -7.07 -5.78 0.77
N GLN A 429 -6.55 -6.29 1.89
CA GLN A 429 -5.77 -7.52 1.93
C GLN A 429 -6.66 -8.76 1.92
N GLN A 430 -6.08 -9.95 1.75
CA GLN A 430 -6.85 -11.21 1.71
C GLN A 430 -7.42 -11.61 3.08
N ALA A 431 -6.68 -11.36 4.15
CA ALA A 431 -7.03 -11.75 5.50
C ALA A 431 -6.56 -10.72 6.53
N ALA A 432 -7.17 -10.74 7.71
CA ALA A 432 -6.70 -9.96 8.85
C ALA A 432 -5.42 -10.59 9.42
N GLN A 433 -4.31 -9.87 9.36
CA GLN A 433 -3.02 -10.32 9.88
C GLN A 433 -2.29 -9.16 10.55
N PHE A 434 -1.45 -9.46 11.53
CA PHE A 434 -0.66 -8.43 12.23
C PHE A 434 0.65 -9.00 12.76
N ARG A 435 1.72 -8.20 12.70
CA ARG A 435 3.06 -8.60 13.13
C ARG A 435 3.91 -7.37 13.40
N ARG A 436 4.82 -7.45 14.37
CA ARG A 436 5.85 -6.43 14.53
C ARG A 436 6.92 -6.63 13.46
N ALA A 437 7.33 -5.56 12.79
CA ALA A 437 8.42 -5.59 11.83
C ALA A 437 9.78 -5.77 12.53
N SER A 438 10.74 -6.37 11.84
CA SER A 438 12.15 -6.32 12.19
C SER A 438 12.74 -4.97 11.77
N LEU A 439 13.74 -4.50 12.52
CA LEU A 439 14.58 -3.37 12.10
C LEU A 439 15.81 -3.83 11.33
N GLU A 440 16.16 -5.11 11.44
CA GLU A 440 17.29 -5.74 10.77
C GLU A 440 16.77 -6.69 9.68
N LEU A 441 17.33 -6.58 8.48
CA LEU A 441 17.00 -7.48 7.39
C LEU A 441 17.43 -8.91 7.70
N TRP A 442 16.54 -9.85 7.37
CA TRP A 442 16.79 -11.30 7.40
C TRP A 442 17.12 -11.90 8.78
N ASN A 443 17.01 -11.13 9.86
CA ASN A 443 17.10 -11.65 11.21
C ASN A 443 15.73 -12.19 11.67
N VAL A 444 15.44 -13.45 11.30
CA VAL A 444 14.21 -14.16 11.67
C VAL A 444 14.36 -14.90 13.00
N SER A 445 15.59 -15.06 13.51
CA SER A 445 15.92 -15.82 14.70
C SER A 445 15.96 -14.96 15.98
N GLU A 446 15.05 -15.26 16.91
CA GLU A 446 15.04 -14.95 18.37
C GLU A 446 15.22 -13.48 18.84
N GLY A 447 15.43 -12.52 17.93
CA GLY A 447 15.40 -11.10 18.25
C GLY A 447 13.98 -10.58 18.46
N GLU A 448 13.78 -9.77 19.49
CA GLU A 448 12.51 -9.09 19.74
C GLU A 448 12.24 -8.09 18.58
N ARG A 449 11.15 -8.31 17.82
CA ARG A 449 10.80 -7.48 16.67
C ARG A 449 10.35 -6.09 17.10
N LYS A 450 11.26 -5.12 16.98
CA LYS A 450 11.11 -3.75 17.53
C LYS A 450 10.64 -2.71 16.52
N GLY A 451 10.46 -3.06 15.25
CA GLY A 451 9.97 -2.17 14.21
C GLY A 451 8.47 -1.86 14.30
N ALA A 452 7.92 -1.26 13.25
CA ALA A 452 6.51 -0.87 13.18
C ALA A 452 5.55 -2.04 13.42
N LEU A 453 4.37 -1.78 13.98
CA LEU A 453 3.28 -2.76 13.93
C LEU A 453 2.66 -2.77 12.53
N LEU A 454 2.78 -3.90 11.84
CA LEU A 454 2.15 -4.14 10.54
C LEU A 454 0.73 -4.67 10.75
N ILE A 455 -0.25 -4.11 10.04
CA ILE A 455 -1.65 -4.54 10.08
C ILE A 455 -2.17 -4.68 8.64
N ALA A 456 -2.49 -5.91 8.25
CA ALA A 456 -3.23 -6.22 7.04
C ALA A 456 -4.73 -6.23 7.35
N VAL A 457 -5.50 -5.36 6.70
CA VAL A 457 -6.95 -5.24 6.89
C VAL A 457 -7.64 -5.88 5.70
N PRO A 458 -8.50 -6.89 5.91
CA PRO A 458 -9.15 -7.57 4.81
C PRO A 458 -10.25 -6.71 4.19
N ARG A 459 -10.62 -7.06 2.96
CA ARG A 459 -11.84 -6.52 2.34
C ARG A 459 -13.08 -6.90 3.15
N PHE A 460 -13.87 -5.91 3.55
CA PHE A 460 -15.07 -6.12 4.36
C PHE A 460 -16.19 -6.80 3.56
N ASP A 461 -16.36 -6.43 2.29
CA ASP A 461 -17.37 -7.00 1.39
C ASP A 461 -17.23 -8.51 1.10
N VAL A 462 -16.07 -9.09 1.43
CA VAL A 462 -15.79 -10.53 1.35
C VAL A 462 -15.71 -11.18 2.73
N SER A 463 -14.96 -10.57 3.65
CA SER A 463 -14.63 -11.21 4.94
C SER A 463 -15.58 -10.87 6.08
N TYR A 464 -16.41 -9.83 5.91
CA TYR A 464 -17.21 -9.18 6.96
C TYR A 464 -16.40 -8.89 8.22
N THR A 465 -15.12 -8.51 8.06
CA THR A 465 -14.18 -8.34 9.16
C THR A 465 -13.59 -6.93 9.17
N MET A 466 -13.53 -6.32 10.34
CA MET A 466 -12.75 -5.11 10.61
C MET A 466 -11.64 -5.42 11.64
N VAL A 467 -10.63 -4.56 11.75
CA VAL A 467 -9.54 -4.72 12.72
C VAL A 467 -9.57 -3.59 13.74
N LEU A 468 -9.50 -3.92 15.02
CA LEU A 468 -9.39 -2.98 16.13
C LEU A 468 -7.96 -2.97 16.67
N LEU A 469 -7.43 -1.79 16.98
CA LEU A 469 -6.12 -1.60 17.60
C LEU A 469 -6.25 -0.83 18.91
N GLU A 470 -5.72 -1.41 19.97
CA GLU A 470 -5.51 -0.70 21.24
C GLU A 470 -4.14 0.00 21.21
N LEU A 471 -4.14 1.34 21.25
CA LEU A 471 -2.93 2.15 21.01
C LEU A 471 -1.82 2.00 22.07
N GLU A 472 -2.19 1.62 23.29
CA GLU A 472 -1.27 1.52 24.43
C GLU A 472 -0.46 0.23 24.36
N THR A 473 -1.14 -0.91 24.21
CA THR A 473 -0.57 -2.26 24.18
C THR A 473 -0.18 -2.70 22.76
N LEU A 474 -0.62 -1.97 21.73
CA LEU A 474 -0.50 -2.34 20.32
C LEU A 474 -1.18 -3.67 19.99
N ARG A 475 -2.20 -4.04 20.78
CA ARG A 475 -2.99 -5.25 20.60
C ARG A 475 -3.99 -5.08 19.45
N CYS A 476 -3.95 -6.02 18.50
CA CYS A 476 -4.93 -6.11 17.43
C CYS A 476 -6.04 -7.13 17.75
N VAL A 477 -7.28 -6.79 17.42
CA VAL A 477 -8.45 -7.68 17.53
C VAL A 477 -9.24 -7.65 16.23
N PRO A 478 -9.28 -8.74 15.45
CA PRO A 478 -10.19 -8.84 14.33
C PRO A 478 -11.63 -9.04 14.84
N LEU A 479 -12.56 -8.24 14.34
CA LEU A 479 -13.98 -8.34 14.61
C LEU A 479 -14.70 -8.77 13.34
N ARG A 480 -15.24 -9.99 13.33
CA ARG A 480 -16.00 -10.57 12.22
C ARG A 480 -17.50 -10.57 12.52
N PHE A 481 -18.30 -10.10 11.57
CA PHE A 481 -19.75 -10.18 11.61
C PHE A 481 -20.18 -11.51 10.98
N ASP A 482 -20.53 -12.47 11.83
CA ASP A 482 -20.93 -13.82 11.41
C ASP A 482 -22.41 -13.84 10.99
N LEU A 483 -22.65 -14.31 9.75
CA LEU A 483 -23.97 -14.41 9.13
C LEU A 483 -24.42 -15.86 8.93
N SER A 484 -23.66 -16.84 9.45
CA SER A 484 -23.94 -18.28 9.27
C SER A 484 -25.28 -18.77 9.81
N ARG A 485 -25.96 -17.96 10.65
CA ARG A 485 -27.29 -18.27 11.20
C ARG A 485 -28.46 -17.68 10.41
N THR A 486 -28.17 -16.88 9.38
CA THR A 486 -29.18 -16.29 8.49
C THR A 486 -29.34 -17.04 7.17
N GLU A 487 -28.39 -17.94 6.89
CA GLU A 487 -28.46 -18.99 5.86
C GLU A 487 -29.16 -20.23 6.44
#